data_AF-A0A9P8ABX7-F1
#
_entry.id   AF-A0A9P8ABX7-F1
#
_cell.length_a   1.000
_cell.length_b   1.000
_cell.length_c   1.000
_cell.angle_alpha   90.00
_cell.angle_beta   90.00
_cell.angle_gamma   90.00
#
_symmetry.space_group_name_H-M   'P 1'
#
loop_
_entity.id
_entity.type
_entity.pdbx_description
1 polymer ?
#
loop_
_entity_poly.entity_id
_entity_poly.type
_entity_poly.pdbx_seq_one_letter_code
_entity_poly.pdbx_strand_id
1 'polypeptide(L)'
;MSAVMNVQPWLKFTATTVGRDKLYRAVQYFSRFLAWYLLQQGYSKETVLRFNNLKKTLALSRKRKQDMSPFALSVERVIIHRILTPPSSRIFYFFLTLFLSTGGGTTVMRFGKPIEHVEQAVVATAAKDEFLRFCAVGKQLSYAGYLSYDALIFLDGAGAFKFKNIKRYTELANKFWLAGITFSFISGLYKTRQTQIRRESAVRGIKHHGESEKSNARTELKSLAREQHSVTKQLVQDGLDILIPSTGLGYLSLDDGAVGLIGTVTSIMGAQSQWAKVNKA
;
A
#
# COMPACT_ATOMS: atom_id res chain seq x y z
N MET A 1 9.69 -37.15 11.20
CA MET A 1 8.34 -36.53 11.25
C MET A 1 8.35 -35.29 10.39
N SER A 2 7.79 -35.35 9.18
CA SER A 2 7.58 -34.17 8.34
C SER A 2 6.53 -33.28 9.00
N ALA A 3 6.92 -32.09 9.44
CA ALA A 3 5.97 -31.07 9.87
C ALA A 3 5.06 -30.77 8.67
N VAL A 4 3.83 -31.30 8.68
CA VAL A 4 2.82 -30.93 7.70
C VAL A 4 2.53 -29.46 7.98
N MET A 5 3.05 -28.58 7.11
CA MET A 5 2.85 -27.16 7.22
C MET A 5 1.34 -26.89 7.27
N ASN A 6 0.86 -26.28 8.35
CA ASN A 6 -0.54 -25.86 8.42
C ASN A 6 -0.76 -24.77 7.36
N VAL A 7 -1.37 -25.15 6.23
CA VAL A 7 -1.57 -24.27 5.07
C VAL A 7 -2.74 -23.31 5.24
N GLN A 8 -3.66 -23.55 6.18
CA GLN A 8 -4.89 -22.76 6.31
C GLN A 8 -4.64 -21.26 6.58
N PRO A 9 -3.72 -20.88 7.49
CA PRO A 9 -3.38 -19.46 7.69
C PRO A 9 -2.78 -18.80 6.44
N TRP A 10 -2.01 -19.56 5.66
CA TRP A 10 -1.43 -19.10 4.40
C TRP A 10 -2.49 -18.88 3.34
N LEU A 11 -3.43 -19.82 3.18
CA LEU A 11 -4.55 -19.71 2.25
C LEU A 11 -5.39 -18.45 2.54
N LYS A 12 -5.75 -18.21 3.81
CA LYS A 12 -6.48 -16.99 4.23
C LYS A 12 -5.71 -15.72 3.87
N PHE A 13 -4.40 -15.71 4.12
CA PHE A 13 -3.55 -14.57 3.81
C PHE A 13 -3.43 -14.30 2.31
N THR A 14 -3.11 -15.33 1.52
CA THR A 14 -2.93 -15.22 0.07
C THR A 14 -4.25 -15.06 -0.69
N ALA A 15 -5.38 -15.39 -0.07
CA ALA A 15 -6.71 -15.08 -0.63
C ALA A 15 -6.96 -13.57 -0.68
N THR A 16 -6.37 -12.79 0.22
CA THR A 16 -6.53 -11.33 0.20
C THR A 16 -5.62 -10.66 -0.82
N THR A 17 -6.15 -9.67 -1.53
CA THR A 17 -5.39 -8.82 -2.47
C THR A 17 -4.24 -8.09 -1.77
N VAL A 18 -4.48 -7.61 -0.54
CA VAL A 18 -3.45 -6.95 0.29
C VAL A 18 -2.32 -7.91 0.64
N GLY A 19 -2.63 -9.14 1.07
CA GLY A 19 -1.61 -10.14 1.42
C GLY A 19 -0.71 -10.48 0.24
N ARG A 20 -1.29 -10.71 -0.94
CA ARG A 20 -0.53 -10.92 -2.18
C ARG A 20 0.36 -9.72 -2.52
N ASP A 21 -0.17 -8.51 -2.51
CA ASP A 21 0.61 -7.29 -2.82
C ASP A 21 1.84 -7.16 -1.93
N LYS A 22 1.70 -7.36 -0.62
CA LYS A 22 2.82 -7.29 0.33
C LYS A 22 3.89 -8.36 0.08
N LEU A 23 3.49 -9.59 -0.25
CA LEU A 23 4.44 -10.64 -0.65
C LEU A 23 5.22 -10.28 -1.91
N TYR A 24 4.51 -9.88 -2.98
CA TYR A 24 5.16 -9.48 -4.23
C TYR A 24 6.12 -8.32 -4.00
N ARG A 25 5.73 -7.33 -3.18
CA ARG A 25 6.56 -6.18 -2.84
C ARG A 25 7.82 -6.59 -2.05
N ALA A 26 7.69 -7.50 -1.08
CA ALA A 26 8.83 -8.01 -0.31
C ALA A 26 9.87 -8.71 -1.21
N VAL A 27 9.41 -9.60 -2.10
CA VAL A 27 10.31 -10.31 -3.03
C VAL A 27 10.90 -9.35 -4.06
N GLN A 28 10.13 -8.38 -4.56
CA GLN A 28 10.61 -7.36 -5.50
C GLN A 28 11.76 -6.55 -4.90
N TYR A 29 11.60 -6.02 -3.69
CA TYR A 29 12.64 -5.23 -3.02
C TYR A 29 13.82 -6.08 -2.60
N PHE A 30 13.59 -7.33 -2.18
CA PHE A 30 14.67 -8.24 -1.84
C PHE A 30 15.50 -8.60 -3.07
N SER A 31 14.85 -8.78 -4.22
CA SER A 31 15.54 -8.98 -5.51
C SER A 31 16.37 -7.77 -5.90
N ARG A 32 15.94 -6.53 -5.56
CA ARG A 32 16.74 -5.32 -5.77
C ARG A 32 18.00 -5.33 -4.90
N PHE A 33 17.85 -5.65 -3.61
CA PHE A 33 18.98 -5.78 -2.71
C PHE A 33 19.96 -6.86 -3.18
N LEU A 34 19.46 -8.03 -3.53
CA LEU A 34 20.30 -9.16 -3.94
C LEU A 34 21.05 -8.88 -5.25
N ALA A 35 20.42 -8.19 -6.21
CA ALA A 35 21.09 -7.76 -7.43
C ALA A 35 22.26 -6.81 -7.13
N TRP A 36 22.07 -5.87 -6.21
CA TRP A 36 23.12 -4.96 -5.76
C TRP A 36 24.23 -5.72 -5.01
N TYR A 37 23.88 -6.59 -4.07
CA TYR A 37 24.84 -7.36 -3.27
C TYR A 37 25.73 -8.25 -4.14
N LEU A 38 25.14 -8.99 -5.08
CA LEU A 38 25.89 -9.86 -5.98
C LEU A 38 26.83 -9.08 -6.91
N LEU A 39 26.43 -7.86 -7.32
CA LEU A 39 27.31 -6.98 -8.09
C LEU A 39 28.53 -6.56 -7.27
N GLN A 40 28.35 -6.21 -5.98
CA GLN A 40 29.46 -5.85 -5.09
C GLN A 40 30.40 -7.02 -4.82
N GLN A 41 29.90 -8.25 -4.83
CA GLN A 41 30.69 -9.47 -4.66
C GLN A 41 31.40 -9.92 -5.95
N GLY A 42 31.29 -9.18 -7.06
CA GLY A 42 31.99 -9.49 -8.31
C GLY A 42 31.37 -10.62 -9.13
N TYR A 43 30.11 -11.00 -8.91
CA TYR A 43 29.43 -12.02 -9.71
C TYR A 43 29.21 -11.56 -11.16
N SER A 44 29.01 -12.53 -12.06
CA SER A 44 28.79 -12.25 -13.49
C SER A 44 27.59 -11.32 -13.73
N LYS A 45 27.72 -10.44 -14.73
CA LYS A 45 26.64 -9.52 -15.15
C LYS A 45 25.34 -10.26 -15.49
N GLU A 46 25.44 -11.48 -16.00
CA GLU A 46 24.28 -12.34 -16.28
C GLU A 46 23.50 -12.69 -15.00
N THR A 47 24.21 -13.05 -13.92
CA THR A 47 23.59 -13.39 -12.63
C THR A 47 22.86 -12.18 -12.04
N VAL A 48 23.48 -11.01 -12.09
CA VAL A 48 22.87 -9.74 -11.67
C VAL A 48 21.64 -9.39 -12.52
N LEU A 49 21.71 -9.66 -13.83
CA LEU A 49 20.59 -9.44 -14.75
C LEU A 49 19.37 -10.31 -14.41
N ARG A 50 19.57 -11.57 -13.99
CA ARG A 50 18.48 -12.47 -13.57
C ARG A 50 17.66 -11.87 -12.43
N PHE A 51 18.31 -11.34 -11.39
CA PHE A 51 17.62 -10.71 -10.27
C PHE A 51 16.98 -9.36 -10.63
N ASN A 52 17.60 -8.59 -11.52
CA ASN A 52 16.99 -7.38 -12.06
C ASN A 52 15.74 -7.68 -12.91
N ASN A 53 15.75 -8.76 -13.68
CA ASN A 53 14.59 -9.22 -14.44
C ASN A 53 13.49 -9.72 -13.50
N LEU A 54 13.84 -10.48 -12.46
CA LEU A 54 12.88 -10.91 -11.43
C LEU A 54 12.19 -9.71 -10.77
N LYS A 55 12.96 -8.70 -10.34
CA LYS A 55 12.45 -7.43 -9.82
C LYS A 55 11.44 -6.78 -10.78
N LYS A 56 11.80 -6.64 -12.06
CA LYS A 56 10.94 -6.03 -13.09
C LYS A 56 9.65 -6.84 -13.31
N THR A 57 9.75 -8.15 -13.47
CA THR A 57 8.61 -9.05 -13.69
C THR A 57 7.65 -9.04 -12.50
N LEU A 58 8.17 -9.03 -11.27
CA LEU A 58 7.33 -8.96 -10.07
C LEU A 58 6.68 -7.60 -9.91
N ALA A 59 7.37 -6.50 -10.24
CA ALA A 59 6.78 -5.16 -10.24
C ALA A 59 5.59 -5.07 -11.20
N LEU A 60 5.73 -5.59 -12.42
CA LEU A 60 4.65 -5.66 -13.41
C LEU A 60 3.53 -6.63 -12.98
N SER A 61 3.87 -7.77 -12.38
CA SER A 61 2.89 -8.76 -11.93
C SER A 61 2.05 -8.25 -10.76
N ARG A 62 2.65 -7.53 -9.81
CA ARG A 62 1.96 -6.84 -8.72
C ARG A 62 0.94 -5.85 -9.27
N LYS A 63 1.40 -5.03 -10.23
CA LYS A 63 0.60 -4.05 -10.96
C LYS A 63 -0.57 -4.66 -11.75
N ARG A 64 -0.46 -5.92 -12.19
CA ARG A 64 -1.56 -6.67 -12.83
C ARG A 64 -2.50 -7.38 -11.83
N LYS A 65 -1.99 -7.91 -10.72
CA LYS A 65 -2.76 -8.78 -9.80
C LYS A 65 -3.36 -8.07 -8.58
N GLN A 66 -3.11 -6.78 -8.40
CA GLN A 66 -3.67 -6.00 -7.28
C GLN A 66 -5.19 -5.77 -7.41
N ASP A 67 -5.88 -6.43 -8.34
CA ASP A 67 -7.23 -6.10 -8.82
C ASP A 67 -8.15 -7.34 -8.93
N MET A 68 -8.18 -8.19 -7.90
CA MET A 68 -9.30 -9.13 -7.70
C MET A 68 -9.99 -8.83 -6.37
N SER A 69 -10.66 -7.68 -6.28
CA SER A 69 -11.55 -7.38 -5.15
C SER A 69 -12.94 -8.00 -5.40
N PRO A 70 -13.71 -8.39 -4.36
CA PRO A 70 -15.07 -8.91 -4.53
C PRO A 70 -16.05 -7.91 -5.18
N PHE A 71 -15.77 -6.60 -5.09
CA PHE A 71 -16.56 -5.52 -5.70
C PHE A 71 -16.54 -5.58 -7.24
N ALA A 72 -15.46 -6.11 -7.81
CA ALA A 72 -15.33 -6.42 -9.23
C ALA A 72 -16.49 -7.23 -9.79
N LEU A 73 -16.94 -8.26 -9.05
CA LEU A 73 -17.97 -9.19 -9.49
C LEU A 73 -19.37 -8.56 -9.55
N SER A 74 -19.62 -7.49 -8.78
CA SER A 74 -20.87 -6.72 -8.88
C SER A 74 -20.85 -5.77 -10.07
N VAL A 75 -19.72 -5.10 -10.30
CA VAL A 75 -19.56 -4.19 -11.45
C VAL A 75 -19.51 -4.96 -12.77
N GLU A 76 -18.90 -6.14 -12.79
CA GLU A 76 -18.86 -7.04 -13.96
C GLU A 76 -20.28 -7.48 -14.37
N ARG A 77 -21.18 -7.78 -13.42
CA ARG A 77 -22.59 -8.06 -13.74
C ARG A 77 -23.34 -6.86 -14.30
N VAL A 78 -23.10 -5.66 -13.75
CA VAL A 78 -23.77 -4.41 -14.19
C VAL A 78 -23.25 -3.97 -15.57
N ILE A 79 -21.95 -4.14 -15.83
CA ILE A 79 -21.31 -3.78 -17.09
C ILE A 79 -21.65 -4.80 -18.18
N ILE A 80 -21.62 -6.11 -17.91
CA ILE A 80 -22.04 -7.14 -18.89
C ILE A 80 -23.51 -6.94 -19.29
N HIS A 81 -24.37 -6.52 -18.36
CA HIS A 81 -25.78 -6.23 -18.66
C HIS A 81 -25.99 -4.95 -19.48
N ARG A 82 -25.07 -3.96 -19.41
CA ARG A 82 -25.12 -2.71 -20.21
C ARG A 82 -24.28 -2.73 -21.50
N ILE A 83 -23.34 -3.67 -21.65
CA ILE A 83 -22.48 -3.82 -22.85
C ILE A 83 -23.21 -4.47 -24.03
N LEU A 84 -24.36 -5.12 -23.81
CA LEU A 84 -25.18 -5.69 -24.89
C LEU A 84 -25.94 -4.65 -25.74
N THR A 85 -25.73 -3.35 -25.52
CA THR A 85 -26.21 -2.27 -26.39
C THR A 85 -25.03 -1.43 -26.90
N PRO A 86 -24.78 -1.35 -28.22
CA PRO A 86 -23.58 -0.72 -28.75
C PRO A 86 -23.71 0.82 -28.86
N PRO A 87 -22.67 1.59 -28.48
CA PRO A 87 -22.45 2.92 -29.03
C PRO A 87 -21.13 3.00 -29.81
N SER A 88 -21.22 3.61 -31.00
CA SER A 88 -20.21 3.79 -32.05
C SER A 88 -19.08 4.79 -31.74
N SER A 89 -18.53 4.78 -30.52
CA SER A 89 -17.47 5.73 -30.14
C SER A 89 -16.07 5.09 -30.16
N ARG A 90 -15.06 5.83 -30.66
CA ARG A 90 -13.64 5.43 -30.61
C ARG A 90 -13.14 5.16 -29.18
N ILE A 91 -13.79 5.75 -28.19
CA ILE A 91 -13.55 5.54 -26.75
C ILE A 91 -13.93 4.10 -26.36
N PHE A 92 -15.04 3.56 -26.88
CA PHE A 92 -15.45 2.17 -26.62
C PHE A 92 -14.42 1.17 -27.14
N TYR A 93 -13.93 1.35 -28.36
CA TYR A 93 -12.87 0.49 -28.92
C TYR A 93 -11.56 0.62 -28.15
N PHE A 94 -11.19 1.82 -27.68
CA PHE A 94 -10.01 1.98 -26.82
C PHE A 94 -10.14 1.18 -25.51
N PHE A 95 -11.28 1.24 -24.84
CA PHE A 95 -11.54 0.46 -23.62
C PHE A 95 -11.65 -1.04 -23.91
N LEU A 96 -12.24 -1.45 -25.03
CA LEU A 96 -12.38 -2.85 -25.44
C LEU A 96 -11.04 -3.48 -25.84
N THR A 97 -10.18 -2.78 -26.59
CA THR A 97 -8.84 -3.26 -26.96
C THR A 97 -7.91 -3.31 -25.75
N LEU A 98 -8.05 -2.38 -24.80
CA LEU A 98 -7.34 -2.42 -23.52
C LEU A 98 -7.83 -3.59 -22.65
N PHE A 99 -9.14 -3.84 -22.63
CA PHE A 99 -9.77 -4.98 -21.94
C PHE A 99 -9.31 -6.33 -22.53
N LEU A 100 -9.25 -6.46 -23.85
CA LEU A 100 -8.86 -7.70 -24.54
C LEU A 100 -7.35 -7.99 -24.51
N SER A 101 -6.48 -6.95 -24.58
CA SER A 101 -5.02 -7.16 -24.61
C SER A 101 -4.37 -7.41 -23.24
N THR A 102 -5.05 -7.06 -22.13
CA THR A 102 -4.46 -7.13 -20.78
C THR A 102 -5.13 -8.13 -19.83
N GLY A 103 -6.17 -8.84 -20.26
CA GLY A 103 -7.01 -9.66 -19.38
C GLY A 103 -7.99 -8.78 -18.60
N GLY A 104 -9.18 -8.64 -19.17
CA GLY A 104 -10.12 -7.51 -19.00
C GLY A 104 -10.55 -7.11 -17.59
N GLY A 105 -10.43 -7.97 -16.58
CA GLY A 105 -10.75 -7.58 -15.20
C GLY A 105 -9.75 -6.59 -14.59
N THR A 106 -8.46 -6.69 -14.93
CA THR A 106 -7.40 -6.04 -14.14
C THR A 106 -7.21 -4.55 -14.43
N THR A 107 -7.46 -4.11 -15.67
CA THR A 107 -7.15 -2.73 -16.08
C THR A 107 -8.25 -1.74 -15.71
N VAL A 108 -9.54 -2.12 -15.79
CA VAL A 108 -10.68 -1.26 -15.37
C VAL A 108 -10.63 -0.98 -13.86
N MET A 109 -10.22 -1.96 -13.06
CA MET A 109 -10.17 -1.87 -11.59
C MET A 109 -9.01 -0.99 -11.09
N ARG A 110 -7.94 -0.85 -11.87
CA ARG A 110 -6.78 -0.05 -11.46
C ARG A 110 -7.01 1.46 -11.54
N PHE A 111 -7.86 1.91 -12.47
CA PHE A 111 -8.38 3.28 -12.49
C PHE A 111 -9.42 3.52 -11.38
N GLY A 112 -9.95 2.46 -10.77
CA GLY A 112 -10.84 2.53 -9.62
C GLY A 112 -10.11 2.86 -8.31
N LYS A 113 -8.85 2.45 -8.13
CA LYS A 113 -8.13 2.69 -6.87
C LYS A 113 -7.97 4.17 -6.50
N PRO A 114 -7.65 5.10 -7.43
CA PRO A 114 -7.70 6.52 -7.12
C PRO A 114 -9.07 6.96 -6.57
N ILE A 115 -10.17 6.40 -7.11
CA ILE A 115 -11.54 6.69 -6.67
C ILE A 115 -11.78 6.18 -5.24
N GLU A 116 -11.31 4.97 -4.89
CA GLU A 116 -11.37 4.46 -3.51
C GLU A 116 -10.68 5.41 -2.51
N HIS A 117 -9.55 6.01 -2.91
CA HIS A 117 -8.86 7.00 -2.08
C HIS A 117 -9.60 8.34 -2.02
N VAL A 118 -10.27 8.77 -3.09
CA VAL A 118 -11.15 9.94 -3.04
C VAL A 118 -12.34 9.69 -2.12
N GLU A 119 -12.96 8.51 -2.18
CA GLU A 119 -14.02 8.11 -1.25
C GLU A 119 -13.53 8.12 0.20
N GLN A 120 -12.36 7.56 0.47
CA GLN A 120 -11.74 7.62 1.80
C GLN A 120 -11.41 9.05 2.25
N ALA A 121 -11.10 9.95 1.32
CA ALA A 121 -10.93 11.37 1.63
C ALA A 121 -12.25 12.01 2.05
N VAL A 122 -13.36 11.68 1.37
CA VAL A 122 -14.70 12.13 1.76
C VAL A 122 -15.08 11.59 3.14
N VAL A 123 -14.85 10.31 3.42
CA VAL A 123 -15.09 9.72 4.75
C VAL A 123 -14.24 10.41 5.82
N ALA A 124 -13.01 10.79 5.50
CA ALA A 124 -12.12 11.47 6.43
C ALA A 124 -12.62 12.88 6.84
N THR A 125 -13.47 13.55 6.05
CA THR A 125 -14.00 14.88 6.40
C THR A 125 -14.92 14.85 7.63
N ALA A 126 -15.47 13.68 7.97
CA ALA A 126 -16.31 13.47 9.15
C ALA A 126 -15.51 13.34 10.46
N ALA A 127 -14.18 13.33 10.42
CA ALA A 127 -13.37 13.26 11.64
C ALA A 127 -13.56 14.52 12.51
N LYS A 128 -13.81 14.31 13.81
CA LYS A 128 -14.05 15.40 14.79
C LYS A 128 -12.82 16.27 15.03
N ASP A 129 -11.64 15.64 15.08
CA ASP A 129 -10.38 16.34 15.28
C ASP A 129 -9.93 16.98 13.97
N GLU A 130 -9.86 18.31 13.94
CA GLU A 130 -9.63 19.08 12.72
C GLU A 130 -8.25 18.82 12.11
N PHE A 131 -7.22 18.65 12.95
CA PHE A 131 -5.87 18.39 12.50
C PHE A 131 -5.74 16.99 11.90
N LEU A 132 -6.32 15.99 12.56
CA LEU A 132 -6.37 14.62 12.06
C LEU A 132 -7.21 14.52 10.78
N ARG A 133 -8.30 15.28 10.68
CA ARG A 133 -9.11 15.42 9.46
C ARG A 133 -8.26 15.95 8.31
N PHE A 134 -7.56 17.07 8.52
CA PHE A 134 -6.69 17.66 7.51
C PHE A 134 -5.62 16.68 7.03
N CYS A 135 -4.90 16.04 7.95
CA CYS A 135 -3.88 15.05 7.61
C CYS A 135 -4.47 13.82 6.89
N ALA A 136 -5.64 13.34 7.31
CA ALA A 136 -6.30 12.20 6.70
C ALA A 136 -6.76 12.51 5.26
N VAL A 137 -7.41 13.66 5.04
CA VAL A 137 -7.80 14.11 3.69
C VAL A 137 -6.56 14.29 2.80
N GLY A 138 -5.55 15.01 3.28
CA GLY A 138 -4.31 15.25 2.56
C GLY A 138 -3.58 13.95 2.17
N LYS A 139 -3.52 12.99 3.10
CA LYS A 139 -2.98 11.64 2.84
C LYS A 139 -3.74 10.96 1.71
N GLN A 140 -5.07 10.91 1.78
CA GLN A 140 -5.88 10.17 0.83
C GLN A 140 -5.85 10.76 -0.57
N LEU A 141 -5.94 12.09 -0.70
CA LEU A 141 -5.79 12.78 -1.99
C LEU A 141 -4.39 12.59 -2.57
N SER A 142 -3.35 12.56 -1.73
CA SER A 142 -1.99 12.27 -2.17
C SER A 142 -1.86 10.86 -2.73
N TYR A 143 -2.46 9.86 -2.08
CA TYR A 143 -2.49 8.48 -2.59
C TYR A 143 -3.31 8.34 -3.88
N ALA A 144 -4.42 9.08 -4.01
CA ALA A 144 -5.18 9.15 -5.26
C ALA A 144 -4.33 9.70 -6.42
N GLY A 145 -3.59 10.79 -6.19
CA GLY A 145 -2.64 11.35 -7.16
C GLY A 145 -1.52 10.37 -7.52
N TYR A 146 -0.89 9.75 -6.52
CA TYR A 146 0.16 8.74 -6.72
C TYR A 146 -0.33 7.58 -7.60
N LEU A 147 -1.49 6.99 -7.29
CA LEU A 147 -2.03 5.85 -8.03
C LEU A 147 -2.50 6.23 -9.43
N SER A 148 -2.96 7.47 -9.63
CA SER A 148 -3.30 7.99 -10.95
C SER A 148 -2.07 8.02 -11.86
N TYR A 149 -0.95 8.57 -11.39
CA TYR A 149 0.30 8.55 -12.14
C TYR A 149 0.90 7.13 -12.26
N ASP A 150 0.76 6.27 -11.25
CA ASP A 150 1.21 4.87 -11.34
C ASP A 150 0.45 4.06 -12.40
N ALA A 151 -0.84 4.36 -12.61
CA ALA A 151 -1.62 3.78 -13.69
C ALA A 151 -1.07 4.20 -15.06
N LEU A 152 -0.77 5.49 -15.26
CA LEU A 152 -0.15 5.99 -16.49
C LEU A 152 1.24 5.36 -16.73
N ILE A 153 2.06 5.27 -15.68
CA ILE A 153 3.39 4.65 -15.75
C ILE A 153 3.30 3.18 -16.16
N PHE A 154 2.26 2.48 -15.71
CA PHE A 154 2.04 1.11 -16.13
C PHE A 154 1.59 0.98 -17.57
N LEU A 155 0.71 1.85 -18.07
CA LEU A 155 0.33 1.83 -19.48
C LEU A 155 1.56 1.93 -20.39
N ASP A 156 2.53 2.76 -20.01
CA ASP A 156 3.83 2.81 -20.67
C ASP A 156 4.58 1.48 -20.55
N GLY A 157 4.80 1.01 -19.33
CA GLY A 157 5.58 -0.20 -19.06
C GLY A 157 5.00 -1.47 -19.69
N ALA A 158 3.69 -1.54 -19.85
CA ALA A 158 2.97 -2.64 -20.50
C ALA A 158 2.99 -2.56 -22.03
N GLY A 159 3.42 -1.43 -22.61
CA GLY A 159 3.41 -1.21 -24.05
C GLY A 159 2.04 -0.83 -24.63
N ALA A 160 1.03 -0.59 -23.79
CA ALA A 160 -0.31 -0.19 -24.22
C ALA A 160 -0.33 1.25 -24.77
N PHE A 161 0.43 2.16 -24.15
CA PHE A 161 0.61 3.52 -24.66
C PHE A 161 1.96 4.09 -24.21
N LYS A 162 2.80 4.54 -25.15
CA LYS A 162 4.12 5.11 -24.86
C LYS A 162 4.04 6.63 -24.68
N PHE A 163 4.38 7.11 -23.49
CA PHE A 163 4.37 8.54 -23.17
C PHE A 163 5.76 9.16 -23.37
N LYS A 164 5.82 10.30 -24.07
CA LYS A 164 7.07 11.05 -24.27
C LYS A 164 7.71 11.52 -22.95
N ASN A 165 6.90 11.85 -21.96
CA ASN A 165 7.34 12.45 -20.68
C ASN A 165 7.19 11.49 -19.48
N ILE A 166 7.46 10.19 -19.65
CA ILE A 166 7.32 9.17 -18.60
C ILE A 166 8.13 9.48 -17.33
N LYS A 167 9.29 10.14 -17.48
CA LYS A 167 10.12 10.60 -16.34
C LYS A 167 9.36 11.56 -15.44
N ARG A 168 8.68 12.56 -16.02
CA ARG A 168 7.86 13.53 -15.28
C ARG A 168 6.71 12.85 -14.52
N TYR A 169 6.07 11.84 -15.11
CA TYR A 169 5.01 11.09 -14.43
C TYR A 169 5.55 10.29 -13.25
N THR A 170 6.75 9.73 -13.39
CA THR A 170 7.46 9.02 -12.30
C THR A 170 7.82 9.98 -11.17
N GLU A 171 8.32 11.18 -11.49
CA GLU A 171 8.59 12.23 -10.50
C GLU A 171 7.32 12.68 -9.78
N LEU A 172 6.24 12.95 -10.52
CA LEU A 172 4.96 13.34 -9.93
C LEU A 172 4.40 12.25 -9.01
N ALA A 173 4.45 10.99 -9.44
CA ALA A 173 4.07 9.85 -8.60
C ALA A 173 4.87 9.84 -7.30
N ASN A 174 6.20 10.00 -7.35
CA ASN A 174 7.04 10.04 -6.16
C ASN A 174 6.74 11.24 -5.26
N LYS A 175 6.44 12.43 -5.82
CA LYS A 175 6.03 13.62 -5.05
C LYS A 175 4.74 13.37 -4.29
N PHE A 176 3.73 12.83 -4.97
CA PHE A 176 2.46 12.46 -4.34
C PHE A 176 2.63 11.38 -3.28
N TRP A 177 3.47 10.37 -3.54
CA TRP A 177 3.76 9.33 -2.56
C TRP A 177 4.43 9.92 -1.31
N LEU A 178 5.45 10.77 -1.49
CA LEU A 178 6.14 11.45 -0.40
C LEU A 178 5.18 12.34 0.42
N ALA A 179 4.32 13.13 -0.24
CA ALA A 179 3.32 13.95 0.43
C ALA A 179 2.35 13.10 1.27
N GLY A 180 1.85 11.98 0.70
CA GLY A 180 0.93 11.08 1.39
C GLY A 180 1.53 10.42 2.62
N ILE A 181 2.78 9.97 2.56
CA ILE A 181 3.47 9.41 3.73
C ILE A 181 3.78 10.52 4.75
N THR A 182 4.13 11.73 4.30
CA THR A 182 4.40 12.86 5.21
C THR A 182 3.17 13.20 6.05
N PHE A 183 1.99 13.30 5.43
CA PHE A 183 0.73 13.47 6.17
C PHE A 183 0.45 12.31 7.14
N SER A 184 0.73 11.08 6.72
CA SER A 184 0.58 9.88 7.56
C SER A 184 1.50 9.92 8.78
N PHE A 185 2.76 10.30 8.58
CA PHE A 185 3.78 10.41 9.62
C PHE A 185 3.43 11.50 10.64
N ILE A 186 3.08 12.70 10.16
CA ILE A 186 2.63 13.82 11.01
C ILE A 186 1.39 13.43 11.83
N SER A 187 0.41 12.78 11.20
CA SER A 187 -0.77 12.25 11.90
C SER A 187 -0.39 11.22 12.97
N GLY A 188 0.59 10.36 12.71
CA GLY A 188 1.11 9.38 13.67
C GLY A 188 1.77 10.04 14.89
N LEU A 189 2.55 11.11 14.68
CA LEU A 189 3.18 11.86 15.78
C LEU A 189 2.13 12.51 16.68
N TYR A 190 1.10 13.11 16.07
CA TYR A 190 -0.01 13.70 16.80
C TYR A 190 -0.79 12.64 17.59
N LYS A 191 -1.13 11.50 16.98
CA LYS A 191 -1.81 10.38 17.67
C LYS A 191 -0.99 9.81 18.81
N THR A 192 0.34 9.80 18.69
CA THR A 192 1.22 9.34 19.79
C THR A 192 1.05 10.23 21.01
N ARG A 193 1.03 11.56 20.83
CA ARG A 193 0.77 12.50 21.94
C ARG A 193 -0.65 12.36 22.49
N GLN A 194 -1.65 12.27 21.62
CA GLN A 194 -3.06 12.15 22.02
C GLN A 194 -3.32 10.86 22.83
N THR A 195 -2.76 9.72 22.39
CA THR A 195 -2.90 8.44 23.09
C THR A 195 -2.14 8.40 24.42
N GLN A 196 -0.99 9.09 24.51
CA GLN A 196 -0.24 9.26 25.76
C GLN A 196 -1.10 9.99 26.81
N ILE A 197 -1.70 11.13 26.44
CA ILE A 197 -2.54 11.92 27.35
C ILE A 197 -3.76 11.12 27.81
N ARG A 198 -4.44 10.42 26.88
CA ARG A 198 -5.59 9.55 27.20
C ARG A 198 -5.20 8.42 28.15
N ARG A 199 -4.01 7.83 27.96
CA ARG A 199 -3.47 6.78 28.83
C ARG A 199 -3.23 7.30 30.25
N GLU A 200 -2.64 8.48 30.40
CA GLU A 200 -2.41 9.07 31.72
C GLU A 200 -3.72 9.35 32.46
N SER A 201 -4.74 9.85 31.75
CA SER A 201 -6.09 10.03 32.31
C SER A 201 -6.72 8.72 32.75
N ALA A 202 -6.65 7.66 31.94
CA ALA A 202 -7.17 6.34 32.29
C ALA A 202 -6.42 5.73 33.50
N VAL A 203 -5.09 5.92 33.61
CA VAL A 203 -4.31 5.49 34.78
C VAL A 203 -4.73 6.23 36.05
N ARG A 204 -4.96 7.55 35.98
CA ARG A 204 -5.49 8.32 37.12
C ARG A 204 -6.88 7.81 37.53
N GLY A 205 -7.72 7.47 36.56
CA GLY A 205 -9.04 6.86 36.77
C GLY A 205 -8.98 5.61 37.65
N ILE A 206 -7.94 4.78 37.55
CA ILE A 206 -7.82 3.56 38.38
C ILE A 206 -7.56 3.88 39.86
N LYS A 207 -6.86 4.98 40.15
CA LYS A 207 -6.40 5.30 41.51
C LYS A 207 -7.48 5.94 42.38
N HIS A 208 -8.48 6.60 41.78
CA HIS A 208 -9.38 7.53 42.51
C HIS A 208 -10.87 7.20 42.41
N HIS A 209 -11.25 6.09 41.78
CA HIS A 209 -12.65 5.82 41.41
C HIS A 209 -13.16 4.44 41.87
N GLY A 210 -14.49 4.24 41.81
CA GLY A 210 -15.17 3.00 42.23
C GLY A 210 -14.87 1.80 41.33
N GLU A 211 -15.29 0.59 41.73
CA GLU A 211 -14.96 -0.66 41.04
C GLU A 211 -15.43 -0.70 39.57
N SER A 212 -16.59 -0.12 39.27
CA SER A 212 -17.11 0.03 37.90
C SER A 212 -16.23 0.92 37.02
N GLU A 213 -15.79 2.06 37.55
CA GLU A 213 -14.92 3.01 36.86
C GLU A 213 -13.51 2.44 36.64
N LYS A 214 -12.99 1.64 37.59
CA LYS A 214 -11.75 0.88 37.43
C LYS A 214 -11.85 -0.14 36.30
N SER A 215 -12.97 -0.85 36.17
CA SER A 215 -13.20 -1.82 35.08
C SER A 215 -13.18 -1.15 33.71
N ASN A 216 -13.85 0.00 33.59
CA ASN A 216 -13.86 0.81 32.37
C ASN A 216 -12.45 1.32 32.03
N ALA A 217 -11.72 1.85 33.02
CA ALA A 217 -10.35 2.33 32.83
C ALA A 217 -9.39 1.21 32.41
N ARG A 218 -9.51 -0.01 32.97
CA ARG A 218 -8.71 -1.17 32.55
C ARG A 218 -8.98 -1.57 31.10
N THR A 219 -10.24 -1.54 30.69
CA THR A 219 -10.65 -1.83 29.30
C THR A 219 -10.11 -0.78 28.34
N GLU A 220 -10.17 0.50 28.71
CA GLU A 220 -9.59 1.59 27.94
C GLU A 220 -8.06 1.48 27.86
N LEU A 221 -7.36 1.16 28.94
CA LEU A 221 -5.90 0.95 28.88
C LEU A 221 -5.50 -0.18 27.93
N LYS A 222 -6.28 -1.27 27.89
CA LYS A 222 -6.05 -2.37 26.95
C LYS A 222 -6.28 -1.96 25.51
N SER A 223 -7.29 -1.13 25.23
CA SER A 223 -7.53 -0.60 23.88
C SER A 223 -6.46 0.40 23.46
N LEU A 224 -6.07 1.32 24.36
CA LEU A 224 -5.00 2.29 24.16
C LEU A 224 -3.64 1.63 23.92
N ALA A 225 -3.30 0.55 24.64
CA ALA A 225 -2.05 -0.17 24.41
C ALA A 225 -1.99 -0.75 22.98
N ARG A 226 -3.12 -1.26 22.47
CA ARG A 226 -3.23 -1.75 21.08
C ARG A 226 -3.12 -0.60 20.08
N GLU A 227 -3.76 0.53 20.37
CA GLU A 227 -3.70 1.75 19.55
C GLU A 227 -2.26 2.29 19.47
N GLN A 228 -1.57 2.44 20.61
CA GLN A 228 -0.17 2.88 20.68
C GLN A 228 0.76 1.95 19.89
N HIS A 229 0.59 0.64 20.00
CA HIS A 229 1.38 -0.32 19.23
C HIS A 229 1.15 -0.17 17.72
N SER A 230 -0.11 -0.01 17.30
CA SER A 230 -0.46 0.21 15.89
C SER A 230 0.14 1.52 15.34
N VAL A 231 0.01 2.62 16.08
CA VAL A 231 0.55 3.93 15.72
C VAL A 231 2.09 3.89 15.63
N THR A 232 2.75 3.28 16.60
CA THR A 232 4.22 3.14 16.61
C THR A 232 4.71 2.34 15.42
N LYS A 233 4.06 1.20 15.13
CA LYS A 233 4.41 0.37 13.97
C LYS A 233 4.24 1.14 12.66
N GLN A 234 3.17 1.93 12.53
CA GLN A 234 2.94 2.77 11.36
C GLN A 234 3.97 3.89 11.24
N LEU A 235 4.34 4.55 12.34
CA LEU A 235 5.37 5.60 12.35
C LEU A 235 6.74 5.08 11.91
N VAL A 236 7.16 3.91 12.42
CA VAL A 236 8.41 3.27 11.99
C VAL A 236 8.34 2.93 10.50
N GLN A 237 7.22 2.39 10.03
CA GLN A 237 7.05 2.06 8.62
C GLN A 237 7.07 3.32 7.73
N ASP A 238 6.36 4.38 8.10
CA ASP A 238 6.30 5.63 7.37
C ASP A 238 7.67 6.32 7.35
N GLY A 239 8.40 6.33 8.46
CA GLY A 239 9.76 6.88 8.53
C GLY A 239 10.74 6.17 7.61
N LEU A 240 10.64 4.84 7.51
CA LEU A 240 11.42 4.04 6.55
C LEU A 240 10.96 4.26 5.11
N ASP A 241 9.64 4.23 4.87
CA ASP A 241 9.07 4.34 3.52
C ASP A 241 9.31 5.72 2.90
N ILE A 242 9.47 6.81 3.69
CA ILE A 242 9.85 8.16 3.21
C ILE A 242 11.18 8.16 2.45
N LEU A 243 12.12 7.30 2.85
CA LEU A 243 13.45 7.24 2.24
C LEU A 243 13.39 6.80 0.77
N ILE A 244 12.38 6.01 0.39
CA ILE A 244 12.24 5.45 -0.96
C ILE A 244 11.86 6.52 -2.00
N PRO A 245 10.74 7.26 -1.88
CA PRO A 245 10.41 8.33 -2.81
C PRO A 245 11.39 9.51 -2.69
N SER A 246 11.99 9.75 -1.52
CA SER A 246 13.03 10.78 -1.37
C SER A 246 14.27 10.47 -2.21
N THR A 247 14.70 9.20 -2.23
CA THR A 247 15.76 8.73 -3.13
C THR A 247 15.31 8.81 -4.59
N GLY A 248 14.07 8.41 -4.89
CA GLY A 248 13.50 8.49 -6.24
C GLY A 248 13.33 9.91 -6.79
N LEU A 249 13.34 10.93 -5.94
CA LEU A 249 13.32 12.36 -6.28
C LEU A 249 14.72 13.00 -6.30
N GLY A 250 15.75 12.26 -5.89
CA GLY A 250 17.12 12.77 -5.77
C GLY A 250 17.37 13.63 -4.53
N TYR A 251 16.47 13.63 -3.54
CA TYR A 251 16.69 14.33 -2.25
C TYR A 251 17.68 13.58 -1.36
N LEU A 252 17.79 12.26 -1.54
CA LEU A 252 18.74 11.39 -0.86
C LEU A 252 19.45 10.51 -1.88
N SER A 253 20.71 10.17 -1.61
CA SER A 253 21.52 9.31 -2.48
C SER A 253 21.75 7.94 -1.85
N LEU A 254 20.67 7.21 -1.56
CA LEU A 254 20.76 5.82 -1.10
C LEU A 254 21.05 4.89 -2.28
N ASP A 255 21.95 3.92 -2.08
CA ASP A 255 22.21 2.89 -3.07
C ASP A 255 21.04 1.89 -3.21
N ASP A 256 21.09 1.10 -4.27
CA ASP A 256 20.06 0.10 -4.59
C ASP A 256 19.91 -0.98 -3.51
N GLY A 257 20.98 -1.29 -2.78
CA GLY A 257 20.99 -2.22 -1.65
C GLY A 257 20.19 -1.68 -0.47
N ALA A 258 20.49 -0.45 -0.04
CA ALA A 258 19.78 0.23 1.04
C ALA A 258 18.27 0.37 0.73
N VAL A 259 17.91 0.85 -0.46
CA VAL A 259 16.50 0.97 -0.87
C VAL A 259 15.82 -0.40 -0.96
N GLY A 260 16.55 -1.43 -1.40
CA GLY A 260 16.10 -2.82 -1.41
C GLY A 260 15.76 -3.31 0.00
N LEU A 261 16.68 -3.18 0.96
CA LEU A 261 16.47 -3.63 2.34
C LEU A 261 15.32 -2.90 3.03
N ILE A 262 15.29 -1.57 2.93
CA ILE A 262 14.22 -0.73 3.50
C ILE A 262 12.86 -1.21 2.96
N GLY A 263 12.74 -1.33 1.64
CA GLY A 263 11.49 -1.77 1.03
C GLY A 263 11.09 -3.21 1.37
N THR A 264 12.06 -4.11 1.59
CA THR A 264 11.80 -5.47 2.06
C THR A 264 11.27 -5.45 3.49
N VAL A 265 11.93 -4.74 4.40
CA VAL A 265 11.54 -4.63 5.81
C VAL A 265 10.14 -4.05 5.94
N THR A 266 9.85 -2.92 5.29
CA THR A 266 8.51 -2.30 5.39
C THR A 266 7.42 -3.16 4.75
N SER A 267 7.75 -3.94 3.71
CA SER A 267 6.81 -4.90 3.11
C SER A 267 6.52 -6.09 4.03
N ILE A 268 7.52 -6.62 4.72
CA ILE A 268 7.35 -7.71 5.72
C ILE A 268 6.53 -7.19 6.91
N MET A 269 6.81 -6.00 7.42
CA MET A 269 6.03 -5.37 8.48
C MET A 269 4.54 -5.26 8.10
N GLY A 270 4.26 -4.82 6.87
CA GLY A 270 2.92 -4.76 6.30
C GLY A 270 2.28 -6.13 6.13
N ALA A 271 3.03 -7.13 5.66
CA ALA A 271 2.57 -8.51 5.52
C ALA A 271 2.17 -9.11 6.89
N GLN A 272 2.98 -8.89 7.93
CA GLN A 272 2.70 -9.33 9.29
C GLN A 272 1.41 -8.69 9.84
N SER A 273 1.19 -7.40 9.58
CA SER A 273 -0.04 -6.72 9.98
C SER A 273 -1.28 -7.33 9.32
N GLN A 274 -1.19 -7.62 8.02
CA GLN A 274 -2.28 -8.25 7.28
C GLN A 274 -2.49 -9.70 7.69
N TRP A 275 -1.41 -10.45 7.94
CA TRP A 275 -1.46 -11.81 8.48
C TRP A 275 -2.21 -11.86 9.81
N ALA A 276 -1.85 -10.97 10.74
CA ALA A 276 -2.53 -10.87 12.03
C ALA A 276 -4.01 -10.49 11.86
N LYS A 277 -4.37 -9.69 10.85
CA LYS A 277 -5.77 -9.32 10.59
C LYS A 277 -6.63 -10.50 10.12
N VAL A 278 -6.10 -11.34 9.23
CA VAL A 278 -6.88 -12.45 8.61
C VAL A 278 -6.86 -13.74 9.43
N ASN A 279 -5.89 -13.89 10.33
CA ASN A 279 -5.70 -15.08 11.14
C ASN A 279 -6.03 -14.89 12.63
N LYS A 280 -6.51 -13.71 13.03
CA LYS A 280 -7.17 -13.55 14.32
C LYS A 280 -8.54 -14.23 14.27
N ALA A 281 -8.66 -15.34 14.98
CA ALA A 281 -9.94 -15.86 15.46
C ALA A 281 -10.37 -15.08 16.70
#